data_AF-A0AA41XBX2-F1
#
_entry.id   AF-A0AA41XBX2-F1
#
_cell.length_a   1.000
_cell.length_b   1.000
_cell.length_c   1.000
_cell.angle_alpha   90.00
_cell.angle_beta   90.00
_cell.angle_gamma   90.00
#
_symmetry.space_group_name_H-M   'P 1'
#
loop_
_entity.id
_entity.type
_entity.pdbx_description
1 polymer ?
#
loop_
_entity_poly.entity_id
_entity_poly.type
_entity_poly.pdbx_seq_one_letter_code
_entity_poly.pdbx_strand_id
1 'polypeptide(L)'
;MSLVEVYQELYNRLRKRPDDGRELQSIRSLLVSTLVEHGTYLKTVYRRNDRWAKESLQKALRYEPDNSIAHYRLGFLAYKEKEYAEAQVHFQQALKLQDRCGEKQYRLNEQQLYYANMYLANSSLHMAAQAYERLGKLPAAAEREGVAGTELSPLYELLGRNEAFLEQHAFCQITRDGRATCSKEECEDALADRSGTIMLYFGNRETSLSYEGREVALTQNQGYAMRHFLLQAADRPITANDGGLVFYRDAHHEMKSSTFRKNIERLRNQLAELALDSHLVTLQTARGMVYDFRYAPFCIMHRVDDFCD
;
A
#
# COMPACT_ATOMS: atom_id res chain seq x y z
N MET A 1 20.69 1.91 13.42
CA MET A 1 19.89 3.13 13.37
C MET A 1 19.00 3.03 12.14
N SER A 2 17.68 3.01 12.32
CA SER A 2 16.74 2.97 11.19
C SER A 2 16.71 4.31 10.46
N LEU A 3 16.26 4.35 9.20
CA LEU A 3 16.14 5.60 8.44
C LEU A 3 15.19 6.59 9.15
N VAL A 4 14.13 6.08 9.75
CA VAL A 4 13.21 6.84 10.61
C VAL A 4 13.95 7.50 11.77
N GLU A 5 14.81 6.77 12.49
CA GLU A 5 15.59 7.34 13.61
C GLU A 5 16.55 8.44 13.14
N VAL A 6 17.17 8.28 11.97
CA VAL A 6 18.07 9.29 11.40
C VAL A 6 17.31 10.57 11.08
N TYR A 7 16.19 10.49 10.36
CA TYR A 7 15.40 11.68 10.04
C TYR A 7 14.75 12.30 11.26
N GLN A 8 14.36 11.49 12.24
CA GLN A 8 13.82 11.97 13.49
C GLN A 8 14.83 12.83 14.26
N GLU A 9 16.07 12.35 14.35
CA GLU A 9 17.15 13.06 15.02
C GLU A 9 17.54 14.34 14.28
N LEU A 10 17.63 14.28 12.95
CA LEU A 10 17.86 15.47 12.12
C LEU A 10 16.76 16.52 12.30
N TYR A 11 15.49 16.11 12.28
CA TYR A 11 14.35 17.00 12.52
C TYR A 11 14.44 17.66 13.90
N ASN A 12 14.73 16.87 14.95
CA ASN A 12 14.83 17.38 16.32
C ASN A 12 15.96 18.39 16.50
N ARG A 13 17.07 18.22 15.77
CA ARG A 13 18.20 19.17 15.78
C ARG A 13 17.87 20.45 15.02
N LEU A 14 17.31 20.32 13.80
CA LEU A 14 16.99 21.47 12.95
C LEU A 14 15.85 22.32 13.52
N ARG A 15 14.85 21.71 14.17
CA ARG A 15 13.74 22.47 14.79
C ARG A 15 14.20 23.45 15.88
N LYS A 16 15.39 23.23 16.46
CA LYS A 16 15.98 24.12 17.48
C LYS A 16 16.75 25.30 16.86
N ARG A 17 16.85 25.36 15.52
CA ARG A 17 17.58 26.40 14.78
C ARG A 17 16.58 27.27 14.00
N PRO A 18 16.53 28.58 14.24
CA PRO A 18 15.51 29.45 13.64
C PRO A 18 15.73 29.73 12.14
N ASP A 19 16.96 29.58 11.62
CA ASP A 19 17.31 29.98 10.24
C ASP A 19 17.11 28.85 9.19
N ASP A 20 16.95 27.60 9.63
CA ASP A 20 16.94 26.41 8.76
C ASP A 20 15.53 26.03 8.26
N GLY A 21 14.66 27.01 8.00
CA GLY A 21 13.24 26.78 7.74
C GLY A 21 12.94 25.90 6.52
N ARG A 22 13.75 25.99 5.45
CA ARG A 22 13.58 25.15 4.25
C ARG A 22 14.12 23.75 4.47
N GLU A 23 15.29 23.62 5.08
CA GLU A 23 15.91 22.34 5.41
C GLU A 23 15.04 21.55 6.40
N LEU A 24 14.48 22.24 7.40
CA LEU A 24 13.55 21.66 8.36
C LEU A 24 12.29 21.12 7.66
N GLN A 25 11.72 21.89 6.72
CA GLN A 25 10.58 21.44 5.93
C GLN A 25 10.92 20.21 5.09
N SER A 26 12.07 20.21 4.39
CA SER A 26 12.51 19.05 3.60
C SER A 26 12.71 17.80 4.45
N ILE A 27 13.40 17.92 5.60
CA ILE A 27 13.59 16.78 6.52
C ILE A 27 12.26 16.31 7.11
N ARG A 28 11.30 17.22 7.35
CA ARG A 28 9.95 16.85 7.80
C ARG A 28 9.23 16.02 6.74
N SER A 29 9.22 16.46 5.47
CA SER A 29 8.57 15.71 4.38
C SER A 29 9.22 14.33 4.18
N LEU A 30 10.56 14.22 4.31
CA LEU A 30 11.25 12.92 4.27
C LEU A 30 10.85 12.00 5.44
N LEU A 31 10.81 12.54 6.65
CA LEU A 31 10.41 11.81 7.85
C LEU A 31 8.98 11.29 7.71
N VAL A 32 8.06 12.14 7.24
CA VAL A 32 6.66 11.78 7.02
C VAL A 32 6.53 10.70 5.96
N SER A 33 7.17 10.86 4.78
CA SER A 33 7.15 9.85 3.71
C SER A 33 7.66 8.51 4.21
N THR A 34 8.81 8.51 4.89
CA THR A 34 9.42 7.30 5.44
C THR A 34 8.50 6.62 6.45
N LEU A 35 7.84 7.38 7.33
CA LEU A 35 6.91 6.84 8.33
C LEU A 35 5.64 6.25 7.70
N VAL A 36 5.12 6.87 6.64
CA VAL A 36 3.95 6.39 5.89
C VAL A 36 4.29 5.12 5.11
N GLU A 37 5.42 5.10 4.42
CA GLU A 37 5.90 3.93 3.67
C GLU A 37 6.19 2.75 4.61
N HIS A 38 6.87 3.01 5.71
CA HIS A 38 7.16 2.01 6.74
C HIS A 38 5.87 1.47 7.38
N GLY A 39 4.92 2.34 7.71
CA GLY A 39 3.62 1.92 8.22
C GLY A 39 2.83 1.08 7.22
N THR A 40 2.84 1.48 5.94
CA THR A 40 2.20 0.74 4.85
C THR A 40 2.83 -0.65 4.67
N TYR A 41 4.16 -0.74 4.72
CA TYR A 41 4.89 -2.01 4.67
C TYR A 41 4.55 -2.94 5.83
N LEU A 42 4.51 -2.41 7.06
CA LEU A 42 4.20 -3.20 8.25
C LEU A 42 2.78 -3.77 8.22
N LYS A 43 1.83 -3.05 7.61
CA LYS A 43 0.46 -3.53 7.36
C LYS A 43 0.45 -4.74 6.43
N THR A 44 1.40 -4.85 5.48
CA THR A 44 1.37 -5.82 4.38
C THR A 44 2.33 -6.98 4.53
N VAL A 45 3.55 -6.83 5.08
CA VAL A 45 4.58 -7.87 4.93
C VAL A 45 4.92 -8.60 6.24
N TYR A 46 5.11 -7.93 7.37
CA TYR A 46 5.62 -8.62 8.57
C TYR A 46 4.49 -8.98 9.54
N ARG A 47 4.18 -10.30 9.71
CA ARG A 47 3.17 -10.87 10.64
C ARG A 47 2.23 -9.82 11.26
N ARG A 48 1.25 -9.29 10.50
CA ARG A 48 0.22 -8.32 10.95
C ARG A 48 0.61 -7.56 12.23
N ASN A 49 1.73 -6.84 12.23
CA ASN A 49 2.02 -5.96 13.36
C ASN A 49 1.25 -4.66 13.13
N ASP A 50 -0.07 -4.80 13.08
CA ASP A 50 -1.03 -3.71 12.86
C ASP A 50 -0.78 -2.61 13.90
N ARG A 51 -0.35 -3.00 15.11
CA ARG A 51 0.13 -2.08 16.15
C ARG A 51 1.31 -1.23 15.70
N TRP A 52 2.41 -1.80 15.20
CA TRP A 52 3.55 -1.01 14.72
C TRP A 52 3.22 -0.19 13.47
N ALA A 53 2.38 -0.72 12.59
CA ALA A 53 1.86 0.04 11.44
C ALA A 53 1.09 1.28 11.91
N LYS A 54 0.15 1.11 12.85
CA LYS A 54 -0.59 2.20 13.50
C LYS A 54 0.34 3.19 14.17
N GLU A 55 1.31 2.74 14.97
CA GLU A 55 2.28 3.62 15.64
C GLU A 55 3.10 4.44 14.64
N SER A 56 3.53 3.84 13.52
CA SER A 56 4.28 4.53 12.46
C SER A 56 3.43 5.61 11.77
N LEU A 57 2.18 5.27 11.41
CA LEU A 57 1.25 6.20 10.75
C LEU A 57 0.80 7.32 11.70
N GLN A 58 0.55 7.01 12.96
CA GLN A 58 0.25 8.02 13.99
C GLN A 58 1.42 8.98 14.21
N LYS A 59 2.66 8.49 14.15
CA LYS A 59 3.85 9.38 14.16
C LYS A 59 3.88 10.27 12.93
N ALA A 60 3.59 9.75 11.73
CA ALA A 60 3.51 10.57 10.52
C ALA A 60 2.53 11.74 10.71
N LEU A 61 1.33 11.46 11.25
CA LEU A 61 0.32 12.47 11.55
C LEU A 61 0.71 13.48 12.64
N ARG A 62 1.68 13.16 13.52
CA ARG A 62 2.23 14.16 14.48
C ARG A 62 3.11 15.19 13.79
N TYR A 63 3.81 14.81 12.73
CA TYR A 63 4.64 15.73 11.93
C TYR A 63 3.82 16.46 10.88
N GLU A 64 2.81 15.78 10.32
CA GLU A 64 1.94 16.33 9.30
C GLU A 64 0.49 15.84 9.48
N PRO A 65 -0.32 16.60 10.25
CA PRO A 65 -1.71 16.24 10.54
C PRO A 65 -2.61 16.18 9.30
N ASP A 66 -2.22 16.86 8.21
CA ASP A 66 -3.02 16.98 6.99
C ASP A 66 -2.65 15.93 5.92
N ASN A 67 -2.04 14.81 6.35
CA ASN A 67 -1.61 13.74 5.47
C ASN A 67 -2.77 12.76 5.14
N SER A 68 -3.43 12.96 4.00
CA SER A 68 -4.60 12.16 3.59
C SER A 68 -4.32 10.66 3.48
N ILE A 69 -3.17 10.26 2.94
CA ILE A 69 -2.82 8.84 2.80
C ILE A 69 -2.62 8.16 4.16
N ALA A 70 -2.00 8.83 5.13
CA ALA A 70 -1.82 8.29 6.48
C ALA A 70 -3.18 8.10 7.18
N HIS A 71 -4.10 9.06 7.04
CA HIS A 71 -5.47 8.92 7.51
C HIS A 71 -6.17 7.72 6.86
N TYR A 72 -6.11 7.57 5.54
CA TYR A 72 -6.74 6.42 4.86
C TYR A 72 -6.18 5.07 5.33
N ARG A 73 -4.84 4.96 5.48
CA ARG A 73 -4.18 3.73 5.96
C ARG A 73 -4.56 3.39 7.40
N LEU A 74 -4.68 4.39 8.28
CA LEU A 74 -5.18 4.21 9.66
C LEU A 74 -6.65 3.81 9.68
N GLY A 75 -7.48 4.42 8.82
CA GLY A 75 -8.89 4.06 8.67
C GLY A 75 -9.06 2.59 8.28
N PHE A 76 -8.26 2.11 7.32
CA PHE A 76 -8.25 0.70 6.93
C PHE A 76 -7.83 -0.23 8.08
N LEU A 77 -6.79 0.13 8.84
CA LEU A 77 -6.34 -0.66 10.00
C LEU A 77 -7.43 -0.73 11.08
N ALA A 78 -8.10 0.39 11.39
CA ALA A 78 -9.22 0.43 12.31
C ALA A 78 -10.43 -0.38 11.81
N TYR A 79 -10.77 -0.27 10.51
CA TYR A 79 -11.84 -1.05 9.89
C TYR A 79 -11.60 -2.56 10.01
N LYS A 80 -10.37 -2.99 9.71
CA LYS A 80 -9.93 -4.38 9.84
C LYS A 80 -10.00 -4.90 11.27
N GLU A 81 -9.75 -4.04 12.25
CA GLU A 81 -9.89 -4.34 13.69
C GLU A 81 -11.34 -4.22 14.18
N LYS A 82 -12.29 -3.89 13.29
CA LYS A 82 -13.73 -3.66 13.60
C LYS A 82 -13.99 -2.46 14.51
N GLU A 83 -13.01 -1.55 14.63
CA GLU A 83 -13.11 -0.28 15.33
C GLU A 83 -13.76 0.77 14.41
N TYR A 84 -15.02 0.54 14.05
CA TYR A 84 -15.71 1.28 12.99
C TYR A 84 -15.85 2.78 13.28
N ALA A 85 -15.94 3.17 14.55
CA ALA A 85 -15.97 4.59 14.94
C ALA A 85 -14.64 5.30 14.63
N GLU A 86 -13.52 4.66 14.95
CA GLU A 86 -12.18 5.18 14.63
C GLU A 86 -11.95 5.17 13.10
N ALA A 87 -12.36 4.09 12.44
CA ALA A 87 -12.27 3.95 10.98
C ALA A 87 -13.00 5.10 10.26
N GLN A 88 -14.25 5.37 10.65
CA GLN A 88 -15.07 6.45 10.10
C GLN A 88 -14.36 7.81 10.22
N VAL A 89 -13.80 8.15 11.39
CA VAL A 89 -13.09 9.43 11.60
C VAL A 89 -11.91 9.55 10.64
N HIS A 90 -11.10 8.50 10.53
CA HIS A 90 -9.92 8.52 9.67
C HIS A 90 -10.28 8.58 8.18
N PHE A 91 -11.28 7.84 7.71
CA PHE A 91 -11.72 7.93 6.30
C PHE A 91 -12.29 9.31 5.97
N GLN A 92 -13.09 9.91 6.86
CA GLN A 92 -13.59 11.28 6.69
C GLN A 92 -12.45 12.30 6.59
N GLN A 93 -11.42 12.17 7.43
CA GLN A 93 -10.24 13.03 7.38
C GLN A 93 -9.48 12.84 6.07
N ALA A 94 -9.24 11.59 5.64
CA ALA A 94 -8.55 11.30 4.39
C ALA A 94 -9.24 11.96 3.18
N LEU A 95 -10.58 11.83 3.09
CA LEU A 95 -11.39 12.42 2.04
C LEU A 95 -11.42 13.95 2.10
N LYS A 96 -11.55 14.53 3.31
CA LYS A 96 -11.56 16.00 3.51
C LYS A 96 -10.23 16.66 3.15
N LEU A 97 -9.13 15.97 3.42
CA LEU A 97 -7.78 16.48 3.22
C LEU A 97 -7.32 16.35 1.76
N GLN A 98 -7.98 15.54 0.93
CA GLN A 98 -7.65 15.33 -0.48
C GLN A 98 -7.47 16.65 -1.25
N ASP A 99 -8.39 17.59 -1.08
CA ASP A 99 -8.38 18.89 -1.78
C ASP A 99 -7.51 19.95 -1.11
N ARG A 100 -7.08 19.69 0.14
CA ARG A 100 -6.27 20.62 0.95
C ARG A 100 -4.80 20.23 1.00
N CYS A 101 -4.48 18.98 0.65
CA CYS A 101 -3.11 18.49 0.69
C CYS A 101 -2.29 19.17 -0.42
N GLY A 102 -1.35 20.02 -0.01
CA GLY A 102 -0.47 20.76 -0.92
C GLY A 102 0.57 19.86 -1.59
N GLU A 103 0.93 18.74 -0.96
CA GLU A 103 1.87 17.77 -1.51
C GLU A 103 1.12 16.67 -2.28
N LYS A 104 1.31 16.64 -3.61
CA LYS A 104 0.65 15.67 -4.52
C LYS A 104 0.85 14.22 -4.09
N GLN A 105 1.98 13.90 -3.45
CA GLN A 105 2.34 12.55 -3.01
C GLN A 105 1.44 11.99 -1.88
N TYR A 106 0.75 12.84 -1.12
CA TYR A 106 -0.11 12.40 -0.02
C TYR A 106 -1.57 12.22 -0.42
N ARG A 107 -1.93 12.62 -1.63
CA ARG A 107 -3.29 12.48 -2.16
C ARG A 107 -3.61 11.01 -2.43
N LEU A 108 -4.84 10.63 -2.16
CA LEU A 108 -5.40 9.35 -2.56
C LEU A 108 -5.57 9.34 -4.09
N ASN A 109 -5.31 8.20 -4.73
CA ASN A 109 -5.70 8.01 -6.13
C ASN A 109 -7.20 7.66 -6.24
N GLU A 110 -7.74 7.62 -7.46
CA GLU A 110 -9.17 7.38 -7.71
C GLU A 110 -9.67 6.08 -7.06
N GLN A 111 -8.86 5.03 -7.12
CA GLN A 111 -9.19 3.76 -6.49
C GLN A 111 -9.25 3.88 -4.98
N GLN A 112 -8.23 4.45 -4.33
CA GLN A 112 -8.23 4.65 -2.88
C GLN A 112 -9.38 5.56 -2.43
N LEU A 113 -9.76 6.57 -3.23
CA LEU A 113 -10.94 7.40 -2.97
C LEU A 113 -12.23 6.57 -3.02
N TYR A 114 -12.38 5.70 -4.02
CA TYR A 114 -13.51 4.78 -4.10
C TYR A 114 -13.60 3.88 -2.86
N TYR A 115 -12.51 3.21 -2.50
CA TYR A 115 -12.48 2.34 -1.33
C TYR A 115 -12.65 3.10 -0.01
N ALA A 116 -12.10 4.31 0.12
CA ALA A 116 -12.30 5.16 1.29
C ALA A 116 -13.79 5.48 1.51
N ASN A 117 -14.53 5.77 0.44
CA ASN A 117 -15.98 5.99 0.52
C ASN A 117 -16.74 4.71 0.87
N MET A 118 -16.36 3.57 0.29
CA MET A 118 -16.97 2.27 0.62
C MET A 118 -16.74 1.89 2.08
N TYR A 119 -15.51 1.99 2.57
CA TYR A 119 -15.18 1.71 3.96
C TYR A 119 -15.85 2.70 4.93
N LEU A 120 -15.95 3.98 4.55
CA LEU A 120 -16.70 4.97 5.33
C LEU A 120 -18.17 4.57 5.47
N ALA A 121 -18.83 4.27 4.36
CA ALA A 121 -20.24 3.85 4.35
C ALA A 121 -20.44 2.58 5.20
N ASN A 122 -19.59 1.56 5.01
CA ASN A 122 -19.66 0.33 5.80
C ASN A 122 -19.41 0.57 7.29
N SER A 123 -18.45 1.42 7.65
CA SER A 123 -18.20 1.78 9.05
C SER A 123 -19.46 2.37 9.70
N SER A 124 -20.12 3.30 9.00
CA SER A 124 -21.37 3.90 9.47
C SER A 124 -22.51 2.87 9.56
N LEU A 125 -22.63 1.95 8.59
CA LEU A 125 -23.63 0.87 8.61
C LEU A 125 -23.41 -0.08 9.80
N HIS A 126 -22.17 -0.49 10.07
CA HIS A 126 -21.85 -1.32 11.24
C HIS A 126 -22.19 -0.61 12.55
N MET A 127 -21.85 0.68 12.66
CA MET A 127 -22.19 1.47 13.85
C MET A 127 -23.71 1.57 14.05
N ALA A 128 -24.47 1.79 12.96
CA ALA A 128 -25.92 1.80 13.00
C ALA A 128 -26.46 0.43 13.46
N ALA A 129 -26.00 -0.67 12.86
CA ALA A 129 -26.38 -2.02 13.25
C ALA A 129 -26.11 -2.30 14.75
N GLN A 130 -24.92 -1.93 15.24
CA GLN A 130 -24.58 -2.04 16.67
C GLN A 130 -25.50 -1.22 17.58
N ALA A 131 -25.89 -0.01 17.16
CA ALA A 131 -26.81 0.83 17.92
C ALA A 131 -28.21 0.19 18.01
N TYR A 132 -28.71 -0.35 16.90
CA TYR A 132 -29.99 -1.06 16.88
C TYR A 132 -29.98 -2.34 17.70
N GLU A 133 -28.89 -3.12 17.66
CA GLU A 133 -28.73 -4.28 18.54
C GLU A 133 -28.78 -3.90 20.02
N ARG A 134 -28.19 -2.76 20.40
CA ARG A 134 -28.27 -2.25 21.78
C ARG A 134 -29.69 -1.84 22.14
N LEU A 135 -30.42 -1.18 21.23
CA LEU A 135 -31.83 -0.81 21.44
C LEU A 135 -32.71 -2.05 21.65
N GLY A 136 -32.51 -3.11 20.86
CA GLY A 136 -33.26 -4.37 21.00
C GLY A 136 -33.03 -5.10 22.32
N LYS A 137 -31.93 -4.82 23.02
CA LYS A 137 -31.61 -5.39 24.34
C LYS A 137 -32.17 -4.59 25.51
N LEU A 138 -32.81 -3.43 25.28
CA LEU A 138 -33.35 -2.60 26.35
C LEU A 138 -34.65 -3.20 26.93
N PRO A 139 -34.84 -3.20 28.26
CA PRO A 139 -36.03 -3.77 28.90
C PRO A 139 -37.36 -3.16 28.39
N ALA A 140 -37.35 -1.85 28.12
CA ALA A 140 -38.52 -1.10 27.63
C ALA A 140 -38.81 -1.32 26.13
N ALA A 141 -37.97 -2.05 25.39
CA ALA A 141 -38.23 -2.37 23.98
C ALA A 141 -39.37 -3.39 23.80
N ALA A 142 -39.63 -4.22 24.82
CA ALA A 142 -40.73 -5.18 24.84
C ALA A 142 -42.11 -4.53 25.03
N GLU A 143 -42.17 -3.32 25.60
CA GLU A 143 -43.42 -2.61 25.91
C GLU A 143 -43.87 -1.66 24.78
N ARG A 144 -43.00 -1.38 23.80
CA ARG A 144 -43.31 -0.52 22.66
C ARG A 144 -43.66 -1.37 21.45
N GLU A 145 -44.93 -1.78 21.36
CA GLU A 145 -45.49 -2.34 20.13
C GLU A 145 -45.22 -1.39 18.95
N GLY A 146 -44.57 -1.90 17.90
CA GLY A 146 -44.28 -1.16 16.66
C GLY A 146 -42.89 -0.53 16.53
N VAL A 147 -42.04 -0.57 17.57
CA VAL A 147 -40.65 -0.04 17.49
C VAL A 147 -39.60 -1.14 17.38
N ALA A 148 -39.94 -2.37 17.77
CA ALA A 148 -39.01 -3.50 17.80
C ALA A 148 -38.93 -4.22 16.44
N GLY A 149 -37.88 -3.93 15.67
CA GLY A 149 -37.32 -4.85 14.68
C GLY A 149 -37.66 -4.63 13.20
N THR A 150 -38.28 -3.51 12.82
CA THR A 150 -38.94 -3.44 11.51
C THR A 150 -38.04 -3.31 10.27
N GLU A 151 -36.80 -2.79 10.32
CA GLU A 151 -36.00 -2.64 9.08
C GLU A 151 -34.49 -2.84 9.26
N LEU A 152 -34.09 -3.87 10.01
CA LEU A 152 -32.68 -4.28 10.05
C LEU A 152 -32.25 -5.06 8.79
N SER A 153 -33.18 -5.79 8.15
CA SER A 153 -32.88 -6.63 6.98
C SER A 153 -32.23 -5.85 5.83
N PRO A 154 -32.75 -4.68 5.38
CA PRO A 154 -32.14 -3.95 4.27
C PRO A 154 -30.72 -3.49 4.57
N LEU A 155 -30.42 -3.09 5.81
CA LEU A 155 -29.09 -2.64 6.23
C LEU A 155 -28.10 -3.81 6.33
N TYR A 156 -28.51 -4.95 6.89
CA TYR A 156 -27.66 -6.14 6.96
C TYR A 156 -27.41 -6.74 5.58
N GLU A 157 -28.40 -6.73 4.69
CA GLU A 157 -28.23 -7.16 3.30
C GLU A 157 -27.27 -6.24 2.54
N LEU A 158 -27.43 -4.92 2.68
CA LEU A 158 -26.53 -3.95 2.06
C LEU A 158 -25.10 -4.10 2.60
N LEU A 159 -24.97 -4.27 3.92
CA LEU A 159 -23.67 -4.49 4.57
C LEU A 159 -23.00 -5.76 4.04
N GLY A 160 -23.72 -6.89 4.01
CA GLY A 160 -23.19 -8.15 3.52
C GLY A 160 -22.80 -8.08 2.04
N ARG A 161 -23.58 -7.39 1.20
CA ARG A 161 -23.24 -7.15 -0.22
C ARG A 161 -21.97 -6.30 -0.36
N ASN A 162 -21.83 -5.25 0.45
CA ASN A 162 -20.64 -4.40 0.39
C ASN A 162 -19.40 -5.13 0.92
N GLU A 163 -19.51 -5.90 1.99
CA GLU A 163 -18.42 -6.73 2.51
C GLU A 163 -17.98 -7.76 1.47
N ALA A 164 -18.93 -8.50 0.88
CA ALA A 164 -18.65 -9.46 -0.18
C ALA A 164 -17.98 -8.79 -1.39
N PHE A 165 -18.44 -7.61 -1.79
CA PHE A 165 -17.82 -6.84 -2.85
C PHE A 165 -16.36 -6.48 -2.51
N LEU A 166 -16.10 -5.94 -1.31
CA LEU A 166 -14.76 -5.57 -0.86
C LEU A 166 -13.81 -6.79 -0.80
N GLU A 167 -14.32 -7.96 -0.40
CA GLU A 167 -13.54 -9.20 -0.36
C GLU A 167 -13.22 -9.72 -1.76
N GLN A 168 -14.20 -9.70 -2.66
CA GLN A 168 -14.06 -10.10 -4.07
C GLN A 168 -13.17 -9.16 -4.88
N HIS A 169 -12.94 -7.94 -4.39
CA HIS A 169 -12.14 -6.92 -5.07
C HIS A 169 -10.98 -6.45 -4.18
N ALA A 170 -10.49 -7.30 -3.28
CA ALA A 170 -9.46 -6.93 -2.30
C ALA A 170 -8.06 -6.77 -2.93
N PHE A 171 -7.83 -7.41 -4.08
CA PHE A 171 -6.57 -7.40 -4.80
C PHE A 171 -6.74 -6.81 -6.19
N CYS A 172 -5.61 -6.37 -6.72
CA CYS A 172 -5.44 -5.84 -8.04
C CYS A 172 -4.45 -6.73 -8.79
N GLN A 173 -4.85 -7.18 -9.97
CA GLN A 173 -4.02 -7.85 -10.94
C GLN A 173 -3.66 -6.88 -12.07
N ILE A 174 -2.36 -6.76 -12.36
CA ILE A 174 -1.84 -5.96 -13.48
C ILE A 174 -1.07 -6.88 -14.41
N THR A 175 -1.46 -6.92 -15.67
CA THR A 175 -0.78 -7.62 -16.77
C THR A 175 -0.46 -6.61 -17.88
N ARG A 176 0.07 -7.08 -19.00
CA ARG A 176 0.25 -6.23 -20.20
C ARG A 176 -1.07 -5.81 -20.83
N ASP A 177 -2.08 -6.66 -20.73
CA ASP A 177 -3.38 -6.47 -21.38
C ASP A 177 -4.29 -5.52 -20.59
N GLY A 178 -3.93 -5.24 -19.34
CA GLY A 178 -4.63 -4.26 -18.52
C GLY A 178 -4.60 -4.60 -17.04
N ARG A 179 -5.60 -4.05 -16.35
CA ARG A 179 -5.75 -4.13 -14.90
C ARG A 179 -7.15 -4.61 -14.56
N ALA A 180 -7.23 -5.55 -13.62
CA ALA A 180 -8.49 -6.03 -13.05
C ALA A 180 -8.37 -6.19 -11.53
N THR A 181 -9.50 -6.17 -10.84
CA THR A 181 -9.57 -6.52 -9.42
C THR A 181 -9.99 -7.97 -9.25
N CYS A 182 -9.52 -8.60 -8.18
CA CYS A 182 -9.86 -9.97 -7.84
C CYS A 182 -9.85 -10.18 -6.32
N SER A 183 -10.39 -11.32 -5.92
CA SER A 183 -10.35 -11.78 -4.54
C SER A 183 -8.95 -12.30 -4.18
N LYS A 184 -8.72 -12.51 -2.89
CA LYS A 184 -7.48 -13.13 -2.41
C LYS A 184 -7.31 -14.56 -2.92
N GLU A 185 -8.38 -15.33 -2.95
CA GLU A 185 -8.38 -16.73 -3.38
C GLU A 185 -8.08 -16.84 -4.88
N GLU A 186 -8.79 -16.08 -5.71
CA GLU A 186 -8.51 -15.99 -7.15
C GLU A 186 -7.08 -15.54 -7.44
N CYS A 187 -6.54 -14.62 -6.63
CA CYS A 187 -5.15 -14.20 -6.70
C CYS A 187 -4.20 -15.35 -6.38
N GLU A 188 -4.45 -16.12 -5.32
CA GLU A 188 -3.61 -17.24 -4.88
C GLU A 188 -3.69 -18.43 -5.86
N ASP A 189 -4.86 -18.73 -6.41
CA ASP A 189 -5.05 -19.75 -7.43
C ASP A 189 -4.30 -19.38 -8.72
N ALA A 190 -4.34 -18.11 -9.11
CA ALA A 190 -3.62 -17.62 -10.29
C ALA A 190 -2.09 -17.70 -10.13
N LEU A 191 -1.56 -17.76 -8.90
CA LEU A 191 -0.13 -18.01 -8.65
C LEU A 191 0.26 -19.47 -8.90
N ALA A 192 -0.68 -20.41 -8.80
CA ALA A 192 -0.40 -21.84 -8.97
C ALA A 192 -0.35 -22.29 -10.44
N ASP A 193 -1.00 -21.59 -11.37
CA ASP A 193 -1.32 -22.13 -12.70
C ASP A 193 -0.84 -21.28 -13.90
N ARG A 194 0.40 -20.78 -13.88
CA ARG A 194 0.97 -20.02 -15.01
C ARG A 194 2.43 -20.33 -15.32
N SER A 195 2.67 -21.44 -16.03
CA SER A 195 3.95 -21.67 -16.70
C SER A 195 4.22 -20.53 -17.70
N GLY A 196 5.48 -20.12 -17.81
CA GLY A 196 5.92 -19.03 -18.67
C GLY A 196 5.60 -17.60 -18.21
N THR A 197 4.93 -17.38 -17.07
CA THR A 197 4.57 -16.04 -16.57
C THR A 197 5.34 -15.65 -15.31
N ILE A 198 5.92 -14.45 -15.30
CA ILE A 198 6.54 -13.87 -14.09
C ILE A 198 5.43 -13.37 -13.17
N MET A 199 5.29 -13.97 -12.00
CA MET A 199 4.31 -13.56 -11.00
C MET A 199 5.00 -12.77 -9.89
N LEU A 200 4.62 -11.50 -9.72
CA LEU A 200 5.09 -10.66 -8.61
C LEU A 200 3.93 -10.42 -7.65
N TYR A 201 3.98 -11.03 -6.47
CA TYR A 201 2.91 -10.94 -5.48
C TYR A 201 3.35 -10.15 -4.25
N PHE A 202 2.67 -9.03 -3.99
CA PHE A 202 2.76 -8.28 -2.74
C PHE A 202 1.75 -8.86 -1.75
N GLY A 203 2.08 -10.03 -1.20
CA GLY A 203 1.24 -10.74 -0.27
C GLY A 203 1.25 -10.17 1.15
N ASN A 204 0.37 -10.72 1.99
CA ASN A 204 0.17 -10.31 3.39
C ASN A 204 1.31 -10.75 4.36
N ARG A 205 2.29 -11.52 3.89
CA ARG A 205 3.37 -12.12 4.71
C ARG A 205 4.76 -11.97 4.11
N GLU A 206 4.84 -11.92 2.79
CA GLU A 206 6.07 -11.67 2.06
C GLU A 206 5.71 -11.09 0.70
N THR A 207 6.65 -10.33 0.14
CA THR A 207 6.63 -10.07 -1.29
C THR A 207 7.33 -11.24 -1.95
N SER A 208 6.67 -11.96 -2.85
CA SER A 208 7.28 -13.08 -3.56
C SER A 208 7.32 -12.84 -5.06
N LEU A 209 8.33 -13.44 -5.68
CA LEU A 209 8.47 -13.51 -7.12
C LEU A 209 8.52 -14.98 -7.50
N SER A 210 7.66 -15.40 -8.42
CA SER A 210 7.63 -16.78 -8.89
C SER A 210 7.64 -16.87 -10.42
N TYR A 211 8.24 -17.95 -10.90
CA TYR A 211 8.37 -18.29 -12.32
C TYR A 211 8.66 -19.79 -12.47
N GLU A 212 7.97 -20.47 -13.40
CA GLU A 212 8.14 -21.91 -13.68
C GLU A 212 8.11 -22.80 -12.42
N GLY A 213 7.15 -22.53 -11.52
CA GLY A 213 6.97 -23.30 -10.28
C GLY A 213 8.05 -23.08 -9.21
N ARG A 214 8.99 -22.14 -9.42
CA ARG A 214 9.96 -21.70 -8.42
C ARG A 214 9.49 -20.37 -7.82
N GLU A 215 9.81 -20.15 -6.55
CA GLU A 215 9.45 -18.94 -5.81
C GLU A 215 10.62 -18.46 -4.96
N VAL A 216 10.82 -17.14 -4.92
CA VAL A 216 11.80 -16.48 -4.04
C VAL A 216 11.13 -15.34 -3.28
N ALA A 217 11.54 -15.16 -2.03
CA ALA A 217 11.10 -14.04 -1.22
C ALA A 217 11.91 -12.79 -1.54
N LEU A 218 11.23 -11.69 -1.85
CA LEU A 218 11.83 -10.39 -2.09
C LEU A 218 11.70 -9.49 -0.86
N THR A 219 12.76 -8.73 -0.57
CA THR A 219 12.64 -7.56 0.30
C THR A 219 11.71 -6.52 -0.34
N GLN A 220 11.14 -5.60 0.46
CA GLN A 220 10.29 -4.51 -0.04
C GLN A 220 10.93 -3.76 -1.23
N ASN A 221 12.20 -3.39 -1.05
CA ASN A 221 12.98 -2.70 -2.06
C ASN A 221 13.18 -3.57 -3.31
N GLN A 222 13.35 -4.88 -3.20
CA GLN A 222 13.43 -5.74 -4.39
C GLN A 222 12.07 -5.85 -5.09
N GLY A 223 10.98 -5.98 -4.32
CA GLY A 223 9.62 -6.06 -4.83
C GLY A 223 9.22 -4.82 -5.64
N TYR A 224 9.40 -3.63 -5.08
CA TYR A 224 9.11 -2.37 -5.78
C TYR A 224 9.95 -2.19 -7.05
N ALA A 225 11.16 -2.76 -7.10
CA ALA A 225 12.07 -2.60 -8.22
C ALA A 225 11.56 -3.47 -9.33
N MET A 226 11.25 -4.71 -8.98
CA MET A 226 10.66 -5.67 -9.89
C MET A 226 9.33 -5.16 -10.45
N ARG A 227 8.47 -4.57 -9.61
CA ARG A 227 7.22 -3.93 -10.06
C ARG A 227 7.50 -2.85 -11.09
N HIS A 228 8.39 -1.92 -10.77
CA HIS A 228 8.76 -0.84 -11.67
C HIS A 228 9.32 -1.37 -13.00
N PHE A 229 10.19 -2.38 -12.93
CA PHE A 229 10.77 -3.02 -14.09
C PHE A 229 9.71 -3.66 -14.98
N LEU A 230 8.81 -4.45 -14.42
CA LEU A 230 7.76 -5.12 -15.18
C LEU A 230 6.81 -4.12 -15.86
N LEU A 231 6.45 -3.03 -15.18
CA LEU A 231 5.55 -2.02 -15.73
C LEU A 231 6.19 -1.15 -16.81
N GLN A 232 7.43 -0.70 -16.63
CA GLN A 232 8.08 0.23 -17.56
C GLN A 232 8.84 -0.47 -18.69
N ALA A 233 9.34 -1.69 -18.46
CA ALA A 233 10.12 -2.40 -19.47
C ALA A 233 9.26 -2.78 -20.67
N ALA A 234 7.94 -2.92 -20.46
CA ALA A 234 6.97 -3.16 -21.54
C ALA A 234 7.09 -2.14 -22.68
N ASP A 235 7.38 -0.87 -22.36
CA ASP A 235 7.40 0.22 -23.34
C ASP A 235 8.80 0.56 -23.84
N ARG A 236 9.83 0.45 -22.98
CA ARG A 236 11.23 0.71 -23.35
C ARG A 236 12.23 0.06 -22.39
N PRO A 237 13.48 -0.19 -22.83
CA PRO A 237 14.53 -0.66 -21.93
C PRO A 237 14.80 0.35 -20.80
N ILE A 238 15.04 -0.16 -19.59
CA ILE A 238 15.21 0.65 -18.37
C ILE A 238 16.69 0.81 -18.03
N THR A 239 17.07 2.03 -17.66
CA THR A 239 18.41 2.44 -17.23
C THR A 239 18.44 2.77 -15.74
N ALA A 240 19.63 2.78 -15.13
CA ALA A 240 19.82 3.17 -13.73
C ALA A 240 19.40 4.61 -13.39
N ASN A 241 19.09 5.44 -14.40
CA ASN A 241 18.67 6.83 -14.24
C ASN A 241 17.17 7.03 -14.45
N ASP A 242 16.39 5.97 -14.69
CA ASP A 242 14.95 6.10 -14.93
C ASP A 242 14.16 6.49 -13.69
N GLY A 243 13.17 7.37 -13.91
CA GLY A 243 12.45 8.12 -12.89
C GLY A 243 11.75 7.28 -11.81
N GLY A 244 11.26 6.07 -12.09
CA GLY A 244 10.65 5.25 -11.03
C GLY A 244 11.63 4.33 -10.30
N LEU A 245 12.89 4.28 -10.72
CA LEU A 245 13.97 3.88 -9.81
C LEU A 245 14.40 5.04 -8.90
N VAL A 246 13.88 6.25 -9.11
CA VAL A 246 14.05 7.35 -8.14
C VAL A 246 13.26 7.07 -6.88
N PHE A 247 12.27 6.17 -6.84
CA PHE A 247 11.70 5.70 -5.56
C PHE A 247 12.70 4.90 -4.69
N TYR A 248 13.86 4.50 -5.23
CA TYR A 248 15.03 4.05 -4.45
C TYR A 248 15.87 5.20 -3.91
N ARG A 249 15.80 6.35 -4.56
CA ARG A 249 16.37 7.60 -4.08
C ARG A 249 15.29 8.21 -3.20
N ASP A 250 15.40 7.96 -1.91
CA ASP A 250 14.78 8.78 -0.87
C ASP A 250 14.52 10.19 -1.41
N ALA A 251 13.28 10.70 -1.34
CA ALA A 251 12.75 11.73 -2.25
C ALA A 251 13.62 13.00 -2.42
N HIS A 252 14.64 13.20 -1.56
CA HIS A 252 15.62 14.26 -1.61
C HIS A 252 17.11 13.84 -1.48
N HIS A 253 17.46 12.55 -1.47
CA HIS A 253 18.84 12.05 -1.48
C HIS A 253 19.06 11.03 -2.61
N GLU A 254 20.01 11.33 -3.49
CA GLU A 254 20.51 10.34 -4.44
C GLU A 254 21.02 9.11 -3.68
N MET A 255 20.33 7.97 -3.80
CA MET A 255 20.91 6.67 -3.46
C MET A 255 22.26 6.60 -4.15
N LYS A 256 23.34 6.49 -3.35
CA LYS A 256 24.69 6.33 -3.89
C LYS A 256 24.65 5.22 -4.94
N SER A 257 25.18 5.49 -6.14
CA SER A 257 25.12 4.53 -7.25
C SER A 257 25.70 3.15 -6.89
N SER A 258 26.60 3.09 -5.90
CA SER A 258 27.12 1.85 -5.32
C SER A 258 26.08 1.03 -4.54
N THR A 259 25.20 1.67 -3.76
CA THR A 259 24.08 1.01 -3.05
C THR A 259 23.04 0.51 -4.04
N PHE A 260 22.73 1.31 -5.07
CA PHE A 260 21.84 0.90 -6.15
C PHE A 260 22.37 -0.35 -6.85
N ARG A 261 23.64 -0.33 -7.28
CA ARG A 261 24.30 -1.49 -7.90
C ARG A 261 24.23 -2.73 -7.03
N LYS A 262 24.50 -2.62 -5.73
CA LYS A 262 24.40 -3.75 -4.78
C LYS A 262 22.97 -4.29 -4.63
N ASN A 263 21.96 -3.41 -4.60
CA ASN A 263 20.56 -3.85 -4.55
C ASN A 263 20.15 -4.59 -5.82
N ILE A 264 20.59 -4.10 -6.98
CA ILE A 264 20.35 -4.77 -8.26
C ILE A 264 21.12 -6.09 -8.36
N GLU A 265 22.36 -6.14 -7.90
CA GLU A 265 23.15 -7.38 -7.82
C GLU A 265 22.46 -8.43 -6.94
N ARG A 266 21.93 -8.04 -5.78
CA ARG A 266 21.15 -8.93 -4.92
C ARG A 266 19.85 -9.38 -5.58
N LEU A 267 19.15 -8.50 -6.28
CA LEU A 267 17.95 -8.85 -7.05
C LEU A 267 18.30 -9.86 -8.16
N ARG A 268 19.43 -9.69 -8.84
CA ARG A 268 19.91 -10.65 -9.85
C ARG A 268 20.14 -12.03 -9.26
N ASN A 269 20.72 -12.13 -8.07
CA ASN A 269 20.90 -13.44 -7.43
C ASN A 269 19.56 -14.15 -7.19
N GLN A 270 18.51 -13.42 -6.81
CA GLN A 270 17.17 -13.97 -6.65
C GLN A 270 16.55 -14.40 -7.99
N LEU A 271 16.79 -13.63 -9.05
CA LEU A 271 16.31 -13.94 -10.40
C LEU A 271 17.02 -15.17 -11.00
N ALA A 272 18.30 -15.38 -10.66
CA ALA A 272 19.07 -16.55 -11.06
C ALA A 272 18.48 -17.85 -10.49
N GLU A 273 18.02 -17.83 -9.24
CA GLU A 273 17.36 -18.97 -8.60
C GLU A 273 16.06 -19.37 -9.35
N LEU A 274 15.37 -18.39 -9.93
CA LEU A 274 14.19 -18.58 -10.77
C LEU A 274 14.50 -18.94 -12.22
N ALA A 275 15.76 -19.06 -12.62
CA ALA A 275 16.17 -19.22 -14.03
C ALA A 275 15.69 -18.08 -14.95
N LEU A 276 15.46 -16.88 -14.40
CA LEU A 276 15.05 -15.69 -15.15
C LEU A 276 16.22 -14.91 -15.76
N ASP A 277 17.47 -15.30 -15.47
CA ASP A 277 18.68 -14.65 -15.99
C ASP A 277 18.71 -14.57 -17.52
N SER A 278 18.17 -15.57 -18.22
CA SER A 278 18.09 -15.61 -19.68
C SER A 278 17.08 -14.62 -20.26
N HIS A 279 16.08 -14.22 -19.49
CA HIS A 279 15.04 -13.27 -19.89
C HIS A 279 15.44 -11.81 -19.67
N LEU A 280 16.54 -11.58 -18.93
CA LEU A 280 17.07 -10.28 -18.59
C LEU A 280 18.20 -9.91 -19.56
N VAL A 281 17.86 -9.18 -20.64
CA VAL A 281 18.91 -8.68 -21.54
C VAL A 281 19.62 -7.51 -20.85
N THR A 282 20.76 -7.80 -20.22
CA THR A 282 21.63 -6.79 -19.64
C THR A 282 22.59 -6.28 -20.70
N LEU A 283 22.37 -5.06 -21.21
CA LEU A 283 23.31 -4.39 -22.10
C LEU A 283 24.10 -3.34 -21.32
N GLN A 284 25.43 -3.45 -21.34
CA GLN A 284 26.29 -2.38 -20.86
C GLN A 284 26.42 -1.31 -21.94
N THR A 285 25.82 -0.14 -21.70
CA THR A 285 25.87 1.01 -22.62
C THR A 285 26.74 2.13 -22.04
N ALA A 286 27.10 3.11 -22.87
CA ALA A 286 27.78 4.34 -22.42
C ALA A 286 26.98 5.13 -21.36
N ARG A 287 25.65 4.90 -21.25
CA ARG A 287 24.75 5.54 -20.28
C ARG A 287 24.44 4.66 -19.06
N GLY A 288 25.02 3.46 -18.97
CA GLY A 288 24.83 2.51 -17.86
C GLY A 288 24.29 1.14 -18.30
N MET A 289 23.92 0.32 -17.32
CA MET A 289 23.28 -0.98 -17.55
C MET A 289 21.82 -0.77 -17.97
N VAL A 290 21.39 -1.56 -18.95
CA VAL A 290 20.02 -1.60 -19.46
C VAL A 290 19.38 -2.92 -19.05
N TYR A 291 18.14 -2.88 -18.54
CA TYR A 291 17.34 -4.04 -18.17
C TYR A 291 16.12 -4.12 -19.08
N ASP A 292 15.92 -5.28 -19.71
CA ASP A 292 14.85 -5.52 -20.66
C ASP A 292 14.10 -6.80 -20.29
N PHE A 293 12.84 -6.64 -19.91
CA PHE A 293 11.91 -7.72 -19.57
C PHE A 293 10.82 -7.90 -20.65
N ARG A 294 10.98 -7.30 -21.84
CA ARG A 294 9.95 -7.25 -22.90
C ARG A 294 9.49 -8.61 -23.41
N TYR A 295 10.22 -9.69 -23.15
CA TYR A 295 9.91 -11.01 -23.71
C TYR A 295 9.13 -11.94 -22.75
N ALA A 296 8.99 -11.59 -21.48
CA ALA A 296 8.28 -12.42 -20.51
C ALA A 296 6.89 -11.84 -20.20
N PRO A 297 5.79 -12.61 -20.34
CA PRO A 297 4.51 -12.20 -19.79
C PRO A 297 4.64 -12.10 -18.27
N PHE A 298 3.91 -11.16 -17.68
CA PHE A 298 3.97 -10.92 -16.25
C PHE A 298 2.58 -10.69 -15.67
N CYS A 299 2.49 -10.89 -14.37
CA CYS A 299 1.33 -10.58 -13.57
C CYS A 299 1.79 -10.02 -12.23
N ILE A 300 1.39 -8.79 -11.94
CA ILE A 300 1.65 -8.13 -10.66
C ILE A 300 0.38 -8.16 -9.85
N MET A 301 0.47 -8.64 -8.62
CA MET A 301 -0.65 -8.76 -7.70
C MET A 301 -0.37 -8.01 -6.41
N HIS A 302 -1.26 -7.11 -6.02
CA HIS A 302 -1.16 -6.35 -4.76
C HIS A 302 -2.53 -5.96 -4.22
N ARG A 303 -2.63 -5.57 -2.96
CA ARG A 303 -3.91 -5.04 -2.46
C ARG A 303 -4.27 -3.73 -3.16
N VAL A 304 -5.57 -3.52 -3.32
CA VAL A 304 -6.13 -2.27 -3.86
C VAL A 304 -5.76 -1.03 -3.03
N ASP A 305 -5.49 -1.23 -1.74
CA ASP A 305 -5.18 -0.16 -0.79
C ASP A 305 -3.68 0.11 -0.61
N ASP A 306 -2.79 -0.39 -1.47
CA ASP A 306 -1.33 -0.36 -1.20
C ASP A 306 -0.55 0.68 -2.01
N PHE A 307 -0.86 0.84 -3.29
CA PHE A 307 -0.08 1.68 -4.20
C PHE A 307 -0.86 2.93 -4.63
N CYS A 308 -0.13 4.03 -4.79
CA CYS A 308 -0.62 5.29 -5.34
C CYS A 308 -0.17 5.39 -6.80
N ASP A 309 -0.68 4.50 -7.66
CA ASP A 309 -0.54 4.68 -9.12
C ASP A 309 -1.46 5.80 -9.61
#